data_AF-A0A522LXJ5-F1
#
_entry.id   AF-A0A522LXJ5-F1
#
_cell.length_a   1.000
_cell.length_b   1.000
_cell.length_c   1.000
_cell.angle_alpha   90.00
_cell.angle_beta   90.00
_cell.angle_gamma   90.00
#
_symmetry.space_group_name_H-M   'P 1'
#
loop_
_entity.id
_entity.type
_entity.pdbx_description
1 polymer ?
#
loop_
_entity_poly.entity_id
_entity_poly.type
_entity_poly.pdbx_seq_one_letter_code
_entity_poly.pdbx_strand_id
1 'polypeptide(L)' 'MPPTRYTRTAVALHGVMAVLIVTGFCIGLFMADLALSPLKLRLFSYHKWIGVSVWALLLPRIAWRMSHA' A
#
# COMPACT_ATOMS: atom_id res chain seq x y z
N MET A 1 10.12 29.99 13.75
CA MET A 1 8.96 29.55 12.94
C MET A 1 8.40 28.29 13.58
N PRO A 2 7.08 28.16 13.79
CA PRO A 2 6.50 26.90 14.24
C PRO A 2 6.81 25.79 13.22
N PRO A 3 7.00 24.54 13.65
CA PRO A 3 7.34 23.44 12.76
C PRO A 3 6.25 23.25 11.70
N THR A 4 6.64 23.13 10.44
CA THR A 4 5.74 22.78 9.34
C THR A 4 5.18 21.38 9.58
N ARG A 5 3.91 21.31 9.96
CA ARG A 5 3.22 20.04 10.24
C ARG A 5 2.65 19.48 8.95
N TYR A 6 2.79 18.17 8.74
CA TYR A 6 2.10 17.48 7.64
C TYR A 6 0.59 17.69 7.72
N THR A 7 -0.04 17.87 6.55
CA THR A 7 -1.49 17.93 6.46
C THR A 7 -2.11 16.59 6.88
N ARG A 8 -3.35 16.62 7.36
CA ARG A 8 -4.10 15.40 7.70
C ARG A 8 -4.19 14.44 6.50
N THR A 9 -4.36 14.97 5.29
CA THR A 9 -4.38 14.20 4.05
C THR A 9 -3.07 13.47 3.79
N ALA A 10 -1.93 14.13 4.01
CA ALA A 10 -0.60 13.51 3.82
C ALA A 10 -0.38 12.35 4.80
N VAL A 11 -0.82 12.50 6.05
CA VAL A 11 -0.76 11.45 7.08
C VAL A 11 -1.68 10.29 6.72
N ALA A 12 -2.92 10.56 6.31
CA ALA A 12 -3.89 9.53 5.94
C ALA A 12 -3.43 8.70 4.72
N LEU A 13 -2.99 9.37 3.65
CA LEU A 13 -2.48 8.68 2.45
C LEU A 13 -1.28 7.78 2.78
N HIS A 14 -0.35 8.26 3.61
CA HIS A 14 0.78 7.45 4.04
C HIS A 14 0.33 6.25 4.89
N GLY A 15 -0.55 6.47 5.87
CA GLY A 15 -1.05 5.41 6.74
C GLY A 15 -1.78 4.30 5.98
N VAL A 16 -2.66 4.65 5.03
CA VAL A 16 -3.35 3.66 4.19
C VAL A 16 -2.37 2.84 3.36
N MET A 17 -1.40 3.48 2.72
CA MET A 17 -0.36 2.77 1.96
C MET A 17 0.45 1.84 2.86
N ALA A 18 0.82 2.27 4.07
CA ALA A 18 1.55 1.43 5.02
C ALA A 18 0.78 0.16 5.39
N VAL A 19 -0.52 0.29 5.70
CA VAL A 19 -1.39 -0.86 6.00
C VAL A 19 -1.47 -1.82 4.81
N LEU A 20 -1.63 -1.31 3.59
CA LEU A 20 -1.69 -2.13 2.37
C LEU A 20 -0.37 -2.87 2.12
N ILE A 21 0.78 -2.20 2.31
CA ILE A 21 2.11 -2.80 2.15
C ILE A 21 2.31 -3.92 3.17
N VAL A 22 2.00 -3.68 4.45
CA VAL A 22 2.10 -4.71 5.50
C VAL A 22 1.18 -5.89 5.20
N THR A 23 -0.06 -5.64 4.79
CA THR A 23 -1.02 -6.69 4.41
C THR A 23 -0.51 -7.51 3.23
N GLY A 24 -0.03 -6.83 2.16
CA GLY A 24 0.54 -7.47 0.99
C GLY A 24 1.77 -8.31 1.34
N PHE A 25 2.65 -7.80 2.21
CA PHE A 25 3.83 -8.50 2.69
C PHE A 25 3.47 -9.77 3.47
N CYS A 26 2.55 -9.70 4.42
CA CYS A 26 2.09 -10.88 5.16
C CYS A 26 1.45 -11.94 4.25
N ILE A 27 0.63 -11.52 3.28
CA ILE A 27 0.08 -12.44 2.26
C ILE A 27 1.20 -13.07 1.43
N GLY A 28 2.21 -12.29 1.06
CA GLY A 28 3.38 -12.75 0.30
C GLY A 28 4.15 -13.84 1.03
N LEU A 29 4.44 -13.63 2.32
CA LEU A 29 5.07 -14.63 3.17
C LEU A 29 4.20 -15.89 3.29
N PHE A 30 2.91 -15.73 3.55
CA PHE A 30 1.99 -16.87 3.69
C PHE A 30 1.86 -17.69 2.41
N MET A 31 1.77 -17.04 1.24
CA MET A 31 1.55 -17.74 -0.04
C MET A 31 2.81 -18.40 -0.61
N ALA A 32 4.00 -18.03 -0.14
CA ALA A 32 5.26 -18.56 -0.64
C ALA A 32 5.32 -20.10 -0.51
N ASP A 33 5.01 -20.62 0.67
CA ASP A 33 5.16 -22.04 1.03
C ASP A 33 3.93 -22.91 0.74
N LEU A 34 2.84 -22.33 0.23
CA LEU A 34 1.64 -23.08 -0.15
C LEU A 34 1.92 -24.01 -1.35
N ALA A 35 1.36 -25.22 -1.34
CA ALA A 35 1.32 -26.06 -2.53
C ALA A 35 0.47 -25.40 -3.63
N LEU A 36 0.74 -25.74 -4.90
CA LEU A 36 -0.05 -25.25 -6.02
C LEU A 36 -1.51 -25.68 -5.85
N SER A 37 -2.39 -24.70 -5.68
CA SER A 37 -3.79 -24.91 -5.34
C SER A 37 -4.62 -23.69 -5.78
N PRO A 38 -5.95 -23.83 -5.91
CA PRO A 38 -6.84 -22.70 -6.19
C PRO A 38 -6.69 -21.55 -5.18
N LEU A 39 -6.42 -21.89 -3.91
CA LEU A 39 -6.14 -20.91 -2.85
C LEU A 39 -4.86 -20.11 -3.14
N LYS A 40 -3.75 -20.78 -3.49
CA LYS A 40 -2.49 -20.10 -3.82
C LYS A 40 -2.67 -19.13 -5.00
N LEU A 41 -3.36 -19.54 -6.06
CA LEU A 41 -3.64 -18.69 -7.23
C LEU A 41 -4.50 -17.47 -6.87
N ARG A 42 -5.48 -17.63 -5.98
CA ARG A 42 -6.31 -16.52 -5.48
C ARG A 42 -5.51 -15.54 -4.63
N LEU A 43 -4.64 -16.04 -3.75
CA LEU A 43 -3.76 -15.20 -2.92
C LEU A 43 -2.75 -14.43 -3.76
N PHE A 44 -2.18 -15.05 -4.80
CA PHE A 44 -1.34 -14.35 -5.78
C PHE A 44 -2.09 -13.20 -6.46
N SER A 45 -3.35 -13.44 -6.84
CA SER A 45 -4.19 -12.41 -7.44
C SER A 45 -4.44 -11.25 -6.47
N TYR A 46 -4.77 -11.54 -5.19
CA TYR A 46 -4.93 -10.51 -4.16
C TYR A 46 -3.64 -9.74 -3.88
N HIS A 47 -2.50 -10.42 -3.74
CA HIS A 47 -1.20 -9.77 -3.53
C HIS A 47 -0.86 -8.80 -4.68
N LYS A 48 -1.12 -9.21 -5.93
CA LYS A 48 -0.95 -8.33 -7.11
C LYS A 48 -1.84 -7.10 -7.04
N TRP A 49 -3.13 -7.28 -6.77
CA TRP A 49 -4.08 -6.16 -6.72
C TRP A 49 -3.78 -5.19 -5.57
N ILE A 50 -3.31 -5.68 -4.42
CA ILE A 50 -2.80 -4.83 -3.33
C ILE A 50 -1.63 -3.97 -3.83
N GLY A 51 -0.67 -4.56 -4.56
CA GLY A 51 0.42 -3.82 -5.17
C GLY A 51 -0.05 -2.74 -6.15
N VAL A 52 -1.03 -3.06 -7.01
CA VAL A 52 -1.65 -2.08 -7.93
C VAL A 52 -2.34 -0.95 -7.16
N SER A 53 -3.05 -1.25 -6.07
CA SER A 53 -3.68 -0.23 -5.23
C SER A 53 -2.66 0.68 -4.56
N VAL A 54 -1.55 0.14 -4.06
CA VAL A 54 -0.44 0.94 -3.50
C VAL A 54 0.15 1.85 -4.57
N TRP A 55 0.42 1.33 -5.77
CA TRP A 55 0.90 2.14 -6.89
C TRP A 55 -0.09 3.24 -7.29
N ALA A 56 -1.40 2.93 -7.33
CA ALA A 56 -2.43 3.91 -7.62
C ALA A 56 -2.51 5.01 -6.56
N LEU A 57 -2.37 4.67 -5.27
CA LEU A 57 -2.33 5.64 -4.15
C LEU A 57 -1.04 6.47 -4.09
N LEU A 58 0.06 5.98 -4.68
CA LEU A 58 1.30 6.74 -4.78
C LEU A 58 1.10 8.01 -5.63
N LEU A 59 0.27 7.96 -6.68
CA LEU A 59 0.00 9.12 -7.54
C LEU A 59 -0.62 10.31 -6.79
N PRO A 60 -1.76 10.18 -6.08
CA PRO A 60 -2.29 11.27 -5.27
C PRO A 60 -1.36 11.63 -4.10
N ARG A 61 -0.56 10.68 -3.56
CA ARG A 61 0.43 10.98 -2.52
C ARG A 61 1.54 11.93 -3.00
N ILE A 62 2.01 11.74 -4.24
CA ILE A 62 3.00 12.62 -4.88
C ILE A 62 2.35 13.94 -5.27
N ALA A 63 1.19 13.92 -5.92
CA ALA A 63 0.45 15.14 -6.29
C ALA A 63 0.15 16.02 -5.07
N TRP A 64 -0.22 15.41 -3.94
CA TRP A 64 -0.44 16.13 -2.68
C TRP A 64 0.84 16.77 -2.15
N ARG A 65 1.96 16.03 -2.18
CA ARG A 65 3.26 16.56 -1.78
C ARG A 65 3.67 17.76 -2.66
N MET A 66 3.42 17.70 -3.96
CA MET A 66 3.79 18.80 -4.87
C MET A 66 2.93 20.05 -4.68
N SER A 67 1.66 19.89 -4.28
CA SER A 67 0.71 21.00 -4.13
C SER A 67 0.64 21.59 -2.71
N HIS A 68 1.10 20.85 -1.69
CA HIS A 68 0.99 21.22 -0.28
C HIS A 68 2.31 21.02 0.50
N ALA A 69 3.46 21.09 -0.18
CA ALA A 69 4.78 21.14 0.44
C ALA A 69 5.08 22.51 1.05
#